data_AF-A0ABD1DUK3-F1
#
_entry.id   AF-A0ABD1DUK3-F1
#
_cell.length_a   1.000
_cell.length_b   1.000
_cell.length_c   1.000
_cell.angle_alpha   90.00
_cell.angle_beta   90.00
_cell.angle_gamma   90.00
#
_symmetry.space_group_name_H-M   'P 1'
#
loop_
_entity.id
_entity.type
_entity.pdbx_description
1 polymer ?
#
loop_
_entity_poly.entity_id
_entity_poly.type
_entity_poly.pdbx_seq_one_letter_code
_entity_poly.pdbx_strand_id
1 'polypeptide(L)'
;MLTIDGMAIKASLTFNAKSDSFFGFPSDGISRKIERNKTTRLATEAVVALVQGVAPLEAYRWTDPEQNDAPKKVNRRPKRFKQAVGYILGHHTVGSEVQKKFVSNLARALRLRGLYPVGLVLDQCSTNIKMVKESGATADHPVGRFGNSDLAIFYDNPHLLKNTKSMLMKYNAVLNGKVASFSHVVKLYELDCNTIPRLVPRLSEKCVYPAPFRAMNVAQAVRTMSGSTADGIEYHVDEGNLPLSALHTAQILRFFDQIFDTFNSKDGGNSVKVIFDME
;
A
#
# COMPACT_ATOMS: atom_id res chain seq x y z
N MET A 1 -11.42 -2.37 -6.21
CA MET A 1 -10.58 -2.52 -5.00
C MET A 1 -11.17 -1.72 -3.86
N LEU A 2 -11.21 -2.32 -2.68
CA LEU A 2 -11.33 -1.61 -1.41
C LEU A 2 -9.93 -1.28 -0.92
N THR A 3 -9.75 -0.10 -0.34
CA THR A 3 -8.52 0.30 0.33
C THR A 3 -8.89 0.88 1.68
N ILE A 4 -8.18 0.48 2.73
CA ILE A 4 -8.37 1.03 4.07
C ILE A 4 -7.04 1.52 4.62
N ASP A 5 -7.09 2.67 5.29
CA ASP A 5 -5.93 3.24 5.95
C ASP A 5 -6.34 4.00 7.22
N GLY A 6 -5.46 4.01 8.21
CA GLY A 6 -5.63 4.69 9.49
C GLY A 6 -4.92 6.04 9.48
N MET A 7 -5.60 7.08 9.93
CA MET A 7 -5.01 8.41 10.11
C MET A 7 -5.19 8.90 11.54
N ALA A 8 -4.11 9.43 12.13
CA ALA A 8 -4.20 10.15 13.39
C ALA A 8 -5.03 11.43 13.19
N ILE A 9 -5.97 11.67 14.08
CA ILE A 9 -6.80 12.88 14.11
C ILE A 9 -6.63 13.60 15.44
N LYS A 10 -6.80 14.93 15.41
CA LYS A 10 -6.73 15.74 16.63
C LYS A 10 -7.92 15.42 17.54
N ALA A 11 -7.63 14.90 18.73
CA ALA A 11 -8.63 14.75 19.77
C ALA A 11 -9.25 16.11 20.10
N SER A 12 -10.53 16.28 19.74
CA SER A 12 -11.27 17.51 19.98
C SER A 12 -12.76 17.22 20.01
N LEU A 13 -13.47 17.97 20.84
CA LEU A 13 -14.92 17.95 20.91
C LEU A 13 -15.45 19.13 20.09
N THR A 14 -16.38 18.88 19.17
CA THR A 14 -16.99 19.93 18.35
C THR A 14 -18.51 19.83 18.46
N PHE A 15 -19.17 20.96 18.70
CA PHE A 15 -20.62 21.04 18.71
C PHE A 15 -21.12 21.53 17.34
N ASN A 16 -22.14 20.85 16.80
CA ASN A 16 -22.84 21.29 15.60
C ASN A 16 -24.26 21.75 15.98
N ALA A 17 -24.49 23.06 15.89
CA ALA A 17 -25.77 23.66 16.22
C ALA A 17 -26.92 23.20 15.29
N LYS A 18 -26.64 22.86 14.02
CA LYS A 18 -27.69 22.45 13.06
C LYS A 18 -28.29 21.09 13.40
N SER A 19 -27.46 20.17 13.91
CA SER A 19 -27.89 18.83 14.31
C SER A 19 -28.06 18.69 15.81
N ASP A 20 -27.86 19.77 16.57
CA ASP A 20 -27.83 19.81 18.03
C ASP A 20 -27.06 18.61 18.64
N SER A 21 -25.82 18.42 18.17
CA SER A 21 -25.03 17.22 18.48
C SER A 21 -23.55 17.51 18.68
N PHE A 22 -22.93 16.77 19.59
CA PHE A 22 -21.48 16.76 19.79
C PHE A 22 -20.78 15.68 18.96
N PHE A 23 -19.65 16.05 18.38
CA PHE A 23 -18.75 15.20 17.58
C PHE A 23 -17.37 15.14 18.22
N GLY A 24 -16.60 14.12 17.86
CA GLY A 24 -15.26 13.89 18.42
C GLY A 24 -15.14 12.64 19.27
N PHE A 25 -16.18 11.83 19.35
CA PHE A 25 -16.16 10.54 20.06
C PHE A 25 -15.84 9.38 19.13
N PRO A 26 -15.27 8.28 19.66
CA PRO A 26 -15.13 7.03 18.91
C PRO A 26 -16.48 6.53 18.38
N SER A 27 -16.46 5.95 17.19
CA SER A 27 -17.64 5.46 16.49
C SER A 27 -17.26 4.26 15.64
N ASP A 28 -18.04 3.19 15.73
CA ASP A 28 -17.91 2.00 14.89
C ASP A 28 -18.57 2.15 13.51
N GLY A 29 -18.98 3.38 13.14
CA GLY A 29 -19.62 3.70 11.87
C GLY A 29 -21.11 3.33 11.82
N ILE A 30 -21.69 2.82 12.91
CA ILE A 30 -23.13 2.58 13.02
C ILE A 30 -23.76 3.78 13.71
N SER A 31 -24.68 4.48 13.02
CA SER A 31 -25.44 5.60 13.59
C SER A 31 -26.34 5.12 14.73
N ARG A 32 -25.81 5.07 15.95
CA ARG A 32 -26.56 4.88 17.19
C ARG A 32 -26.35 6.12 18.06
N LYS A 33 -27.38 6.56 18.79
CA LYS A 33 -27.20 7.50 19.90
C LYS A 33 -26.30 6.80 20.93
N ILE A 34 -25.03 7.14 20.98
CA ILE A 34 -24.13 6.62 22.01
C ILE A 34 -24.39 7.44 23.27
N GLU A 35 -25.40 7.05 24.05
CA GLU A 35 -25.73 7.63 25.37
C GLU A 35 -24.59 7.47 26.41
N ARG A 36 -23.44 6.92 26.00
CA ARG A 36 -22.26 6.61 26.83
C ARG A 36 -21.00 7.39 26.42
N ASN A 37 -21.14 8.50 25.71
CA ASN A 37 -20.01 9.35 25.34
C ASN A 37 -19.36 9.94 26.60
N LYS A 38 -18.07 9.68 26.80
CA LYS A 38 -17.26 10.26 27.88
C LYS A 38 -16.36 11.34 27.30
N THR A 39 -16.41 12.55 27.85
CA THR A 39 -15.55 13.68 27.43
C THR A 39 -14.06 13.38 27.57
N THR A 40 -13.70 12.44 28.46
CA THR A 40 -12.32 11.96 28.64
C THR A 40 -11.87 10.96 27.57
N ARG A 41 -12.76 10.50 26.69
CA ARG A 41 -12.46 9.49 25.65
C ARG A 41 -12.86 10.02 24.27
N LEU A 42 -11.98 10.83 23.69
CA LEU A 42 -12.14 11.39 22.35
C LEU A 42 -11.50 10.49 21.29
N ALA A 43 -11.99 10.58 20.06
CA ALA A 43 -11.38 9.92 18.92
C ALA A 43 -10.01 10.54 18.62
N THR A 44 -9.02 9.70 18.39
CA THR A 44 -7.64 10.08 18.04
C THR A 44 -7.20 9.44 16.72
N GLU A 45 -8.00 8.54 16.18
CA GLU A 45 -7.75 7.85 14.91
C GLU A 45 -9.04 7.81 14.08
N ALA A 46 -8.90 7.97 12.77
CA ALA A 46 -9.94 7.65 11.79
C ALA A 46 -9.41 6.57 10.84
N VAL A 47 -10.12 5.44 10.74
CA VAL A 47 -9.87 4.45 9.69
C VAL A 47 -10.84 4.73 8.56
N VAL A 48 -10.32 5.06 7.39
CA VAL A 48 -11.09 5.49 6.22
C VAL A 48 -11.05 4.41 5.16
N ALA A 49 -12.18 4.16 4.50
CA ALA A 49 -12.28 3.24 3.39
C ALA A 49 -12.55 3.98 2.07
N LEU A 50 -11.75 3.65 1.08
CA LEU A 50 -11.85 4.13 -0.29
C LEU A 50 -12.19 2.95 -1.22
N VAL A 51 -12.97 3.23 -2.24
CA VAL A 51 -13.24 2.31 -3.34
C VAL A 51 -12.64 2.89 -4.60
N GLN A 52 -11.95 2.03 -5.36
CA GLN A 52 -11.43 2.33 -6.68
C GLN A 52 -11.94 1.30 -7.69
N GLY A 53 -12.42 1.78 -8.84
CA GLY A 53 -12.75 0.94 -9.99
C GLY A 53 -11.51 0.25 -10.56
N VAL A 54 -11.57 -1.08 -10.70
CA VAL A 54 -10.48 -1.89 -11.30
C VAL A 54 -10.55 -1.81 -12.81
N ALA A 55 -11.76 -2.03 -13.35
CA ALA A 55 -12.12 -1.68 -14.70
C ALA A 55 -12.77 -0.29 -14.71
N PRO A 56 -12.73 0.42 -15.85
CA PRO A 56 -13.63 1.53 -16.07
C PRO A 56 -15.07 1.08 -15.82
N LEU A 57 -15.88 1.94 -15.20
CA LEU A 57 -17.32 1.74 -15.22
C LEU A 57 -17.74 1.80 -16.69
N GLU A 58 -18.12 0.66 -17.27
CA GLU A 58 -18.84 0.71 -18.53
C GLU A 58 -20.04 1.61 -18.31
N ALA A 59 -20.24 2.56 -19.21
CA ALA A 59 -21.38 3.44 -19.19
C ALA A 59 -22.63 2.65 -19.59
N TYR A 60 -22.99 1.62 -18.81
CA TYR A 60 -24.39 1.24 -18.68
C TYR A 60 -25.06 2.44 -18.01
N ARG A 61 -25.47 3.41 -18.85
CA ARG A 61 -26.59 4.27 -18.50
C ARG A 61 -27.67 3.32 -17.99
N TRP A 62 -28.17 3.59 -16.79
CA TRP A 62 -29.53 3.22 -16.45
C TRP A 62 -30.42 3.80 -17.55
N THR A 63 -30.68 3.04 -18.61
CA THR A 63 -31.79 3.29 -19.51
C THR A 63 -33.01 2.87 -18.73
N ASP A 64 -33.83 3.84 -18.35
CA ASP A 64 -35.18 3.58 -17.87
C ASP A 64 -35.84 2.59 -18.86
N PRO A 65 -36.34 1.41 -18.42
CA PRO A 65 -36.90 0.40 -19.31
C PRO A 65 -38.02 0.93 -20.22
N GLU A 66 -38.63 2.06 -19.85
CA GLU A 66 -39.72 2.70 -20.59
C GLU A 66 -39.26 3.71 -21.66
N GLN A 67 -37.97 4.07 -21.71
CA GLN A 67 -37.43 4.93 -22.77
C GLN A 67 -36.65 4.11 -23.80
N ASN A 68 -37.29 3.86 -24.94
CA ASN A 68 -36.76 3.23 -26.16
C ASN A 68 -35.64 4.02 -26.88
N ASP A 69 -34.81 4.76 -26.13
CA ASP A 69 -33.68 5.48 -26.69
C ASP A 69 -32.47 4.55 -26.80
N ALA A 70 -32.07 4.23 -28.03
CA ALA A 70 -30.83 3.51 -28.31
C ALA A 70 -29.64 4.14 -27.54
N PRO A 71 -28.74 3.33 -26.96
CA PRO A 71 -27.64 3.84 -26.15
C PRO A 71 -26.76 4.76 -27.00
N LYS A 72 -26.85 6.07 -26.75
CA LYS A 72 -25.98 7.07 -27.39
C LYS A 72 -24.53 6.69 -27.07
N LYS A 73 -23.76 6.28 -28.08
CA LYS A 73 -22.31 6.04 -27.96
C LYS A 73 -21.65 7.32 -27.43
N VAL A 74 -21.35 7.34 -26.13
CA VAL A 74 -20.57 8.42 -25.55
C VAL A 74 -19.10 8.11 -25.88
N ASN A 75 -18.50 8.89 -26.79
CA ASN A 75 -17.08 8.83 -27.17
C ASN A 75 -16.12 9.28 -26.03
N ARG A 76 -16.46 9.05 -24.76
CA ARG A 76 -15.58 9.33 -23.63
C ARG A 76 -15.01 8.02 -23.13
N ARG A 77 -13.68 7.90 -23.13
CA ARG A 77 -12.99 6.82 -22.42
C ARG A 77 -13.56 6.75 -20.99
N PRO A 78 -14.14 5.62 -20.57
CA PRO A 78 -14.73 5.53 -19.25
C PRO A 78 -13.63 5.80 -18.21
N LYS A 79 -13.88 6.74 -17.30
CA LYS A 79 -12.89 7.16 -16.31
C LYS A 79 -12.87 6.14 -15.17
N ARG A 80 -11.67 5.74 -14.75
CA ARG A 80 -11.48 5.03 -13.48
C ARG A 80 -11.97 5.95 -12.35
N PHE A 81 -12.87 5.46 -11.49
CA PHE A 81 -13.43 6.23 -10.39
C PHE A 81 -12.71 5.89 -9.07
N LYS A 82 -12.71 6.87 -8.16
CA LYS A 82 -12.29 6.71 -6.76
C LYS A 82 -13.27 7.47 -5.87
N GLN A 83 -13.70 6.87 -4.78
CA GLN A 83 -14.64 7.48 -3.84
C GLN A 83 -14.39 7.00 -2.41
N ALA A 84 -14.45 7.90 -1.43
CA ALA A 84 -14.51 7.53 -0.02
C ALA A 84 -15.91 7.02 0.29
N VAL A 85 -16.01 5.81 0.85
CA VAL A 85 -17.29 5.11 1.05
C VAL A 85 -17.66 4.91 2.52
N GLY A 86 -16.73 5.17 3.44
CA GLY A 86 -17.01 5.11 4.86
C GLY A 86 -15.78 5.39 5.70
N TYR A 87 -16.02 5.58 7.00
CA TYR A 87 -14.98 5.69 8.01
C TYR A 87 -15.48 5.17 9.35
N ILE A 88 -14.54 4.85 10.24
CA ILE A 88 -14.77 4.57 11.66
C ILE A 88 -13.77 5.36 12.50
N LEU A 89 -14.15 5.71 13.72
CA LEU A 89 -13.35 6.54 14.63
C LEU A 89 -12.92 5.72 15.85
N GLY A 90 -11.61 5.66 16.08
CA GLY A 90 -10.99 4.94 17.19
C GLY A 90 -10.47 5.88 18.28
N HIS A 91 -10.44 5.37 19.52
CA HIS A 91 -9.60 5.93 20.58
C HIS A 91 -8.32 5.11 20.66
N HIS A 92 -7.18 5.76 20.42
CA HIS A 92 -5.86 5.18 20.16
C HIS A 92 -5.78 4.31 18.91
N THR A 93 -6.45 3.15 18.92
CA THR A 93 -6.42 2.19 17.81
C THR A 93 -7.76 1.47 17.68
N VAL A 94 -8.26 1.32 16.46
CA VAL A 94 -9.41 0.45 16.18
C VAL A 94 -9.00 -1.02 16.30
N GLY A 95 -9.81 -1.85 16.97
CA GLY A 95 -9.56 -3.30 17.06
C GLY A 95 -9.88 -4.05 15.77
N SER A 96 -9.13 -5.14 15.50
CA SER A 96 -9.24 -5.94 14.27
C SER A 96 -10.66 -6.47 14.01
N GLU A 97 -11.38 -6.89 15.06
CA GLU A 97 -12.74 -7.38 14.94
C GLU A 97 -13.72 -6.30 14.45
N VAL A 98 -13.60 -5.07 14.98
CA VAL A 98 -14.43 -3.93 14.57
C VAL A 98 -14.12 -3.56 13.13
N GLN A 99 -12.84 -3.53 12.76
CA GLN A 99 -12.42 -3.24 11.40
C GLN A 99 -12.86 -4.32 10.40
N LYS A 100 -12.81 -5.60 10.78
CA LYS A 100 -13.35 -6.71 9.96
C LYS A 100 -14.85 -6.56 9.71
N LYS A 101 -15.62 -6.21 10.76
CA LYS A 101 -17.06 -5.93 10.64
C LYS A 101 -17.32 -4.74 9.73
N PHE A 102 -16.53 -3.68 9.86
CA PHE A 102 -16.60 -2.50 9.00
C PHE A 102 -16.37 -2.85 7.52
N VAL A 103 -15.29 -3.57 7.20
CA VAL A 103 -15.01 -4.03 5.83
C VAL A 103 -16.13 -4.96 5.30
N SER A 104 -16.64 -5.85 6.13
CA SER A 104 -17.75 -6.76 5.76
C SER A 104 -19.02 -5.98 5.43
N ASN A 105 -19.35 -4.96 6.21
CA ASN A 105 -20.50 -4.08 5.97
C ASN A 105 -20.33 -3.26 4.70
N LEU A 106 -19.15 -2.72 4.45
CA LEU A 106 -18.84 -2.01 3.20
C LEU A 106 -18.96 -2.93 1.99
N ALA A 107 -18.39 -4.13 2.06
CA ALA A 107 -18.46 -5.10 0.96
C ALA A 107 -19.91 -5.46 0.63
N ARG A 108 -20.74 -5.68 1.66
CA ARG A 108 -22.19 -5.89 1.49
C ARG A 108 -22.88 -4.68 0.88
N ALA A 109 -22.62 -3.47 1.39
CA ALA A 109 -23.26 -2.24 0.90
C ALA A 109 -22.91 -1.96 -0.58
N LEU A 110 -21.67 -2.22 -0.98
CA LEU A 110 -21.23 -2.09 -2.38
C LEU A 110 -21.94 -3.09 -3.29
N ARG A 111 -22.04 -4.36 -2.87
CA ARG A 111 -22.75 -5.40 -3.64
C ARG A 111 -24.21 -5.08 -3.86
N LEU A 112 -24.89 -4.54 -2.84
CA LEU A 112 -26.28 -4.08 -2.96
C LEU A 112 -26.47 -2.94 -3.97
N ARG A 113 -25.38 -2.27 -4.38
CA ARG A 113 -25.39 -1.20 -5.40
C ARG A 113 -24.78 -1.65 -6.73
N GLY A 114 -24.63 -2.96 -6.95
CA GLY A 114 -24.06 -3.51 -8.18
C GLY A 114 -22.55 -3.36 -8.31
N LEU A 115 -21.85 -3.00 -7.23
CA LEU A 115 -20.39 -2.94 -7.18
C LEU A 115 -19.87 -4.19 -6.48
N TYR A 116 -18.96 -4.93 -7.12
CA TYR A 116 -18.43 -6.18 -6.60
C TYR A 116 -16.96 -5.99 -6.18
N PRO A 117 -16.66 -5.81 -4.89
CA PRO A 117 -15.28 -5.73 -4.44
C PRO A 117 -14.60 -7.08 -4.63
N VAL A 118 -13.43 -7.05 -5.28
CA VAL A 118 -12.61 -8.23 -5.60
C VAL A 118 -11.34 -8.33 -4.75
N GLY A 119 -10.96 -7.25 -4.08
CA GLY A 119 -9.75 -7.22 -3.28
C GLY A 119 -9.70 -6.05 -2.31
N LEU A 120 -8.87 -6.21 -1.29
CA LEU A 120 -8.65 -5.31 -0.18
C LEU A 120 -7.16 -4.93 -0.11
N VAL A 121 -6.87 -3.64 -0.16
CA VAL A 121 -5.52 -3.07 0.00
C VAL A 121 -5.40 -2.45 1.37
N LEU A 122 -4.32 -2.76 2.09
CA LEU A 122 -4.06 -2.29 3.45
C LEU A 122 -2.55 -2.10 3.71
N ASP A 123 -2.21 -1.39 4.77
CA ASP A 123 -0.84 -1.31 5.28
C ASP A 123 -0.47 -2.54 6.16
N GLN A 124 0.76 -2.57 6.67
CA GLN A 124 1.25 -3.65 7.54
C GLN A 124 1.09 -3.35 9.04
N CYS A 125 0.14 -2.50 9.45
CA CYS A 125 -0.08 -2.28 10.88
C CYS A 125 -0.59 -3.56 11.56
N SER A 126 -0.32 -3.69 12.87
CA SER A 126 -0.62 -4.91 13.63
C SER A 126 -2.11 -5.27 13.61
N THR A 127 -2.99 -4.27 13.68
CA THR A 127 -4.45 -4.45 13.57
C THR A 127 -4.83 -5.05 12.22
N ASN A 128 -4.28 -4.53 11.13
CA ASN A 128 -4.56 -4.98 9.77
C ASN A 128 -4.06 -6.40 9.53
N ILE A 129 -2.85 -6.74 9.99
CA ILE A 129 -2.31 -8.11 9.94
C ILE A 129 -3.21 -9.07 10.72
N LYS A 130 -3.63 -8.68 11.93
CA LYS A 130 -4.53 -9.51 12.76
C LYS A 130 -5.88 -9.72 12.07
N MET A 131 -6.46 -8.68 11.49
CA MET A 131 -7.71 -8.76 10.72
C MET A 131 -7.59 -9.71 9.52
N VAL A 132 -6.48 -9.65 8.77
CA VAL A 132 -6.21 -10.56 7.64
C VAL A 132 -6.15 -12.00 8.12
N LYS A 133 -5.42 -12.29 9.22
CA LYS A 133 -5.38 -13.64 9.80
C LYS A 133 -6.76 -14.12 10.24
N GLU A 134 -7.51 -13.27 10.93
CA GLU A 134 -8.89 -13.56 11.36
C GLU A 134 -9.85 -13.77 10.19
N SER A 135 -9.52 -13.26 8.99
CA SER A 135 -10.30 -13.49 7.76
C SER A 135 -10.04 -14.85 7.11
N GLY A 136 -9.03 -15.60 7.58
CA GLY A 136 -8.64 -16.92 7.04
C GLY A 136 -7.64 -16.86 5.89
N ALA A 137 -7.17 -15.66 5.51
CA ALA A 137 -6.14 -15.51 4.48
C ALA A 137 -4.77 -16.01 4.98
N THR A 138 -4.04 -16.67 4.10
CA THR A 138 -2.68 -17.18 4.33
C THR A 138 -1.74 -16.72 3.21
N ALA A 139 -0.44 -17.01 3.31
CA ALA A 139 0.51 -16.72 2.25
C ALA A 139 0.20 -17.53 0.97
N ASP A 140 -0.15 -18.81 1.13
CA ASP A 140 -0.45 -19.72 0.00
C ASP A 140 -1.85 -19.47 -0.58
N HIS A 141 -2.77 -18.94 0.24
CA HIS A 141 -4.13 -18.60 -0.16
C HIS A 141 -4.48 -17.18 0.32
N PRO A 142 -4.06 -16.13 -0.41
CA PRO A 142 -4.17 -14.73 0.01
C PRO A 142 -5.58 -14.15 -0.23
N VAL A 143 -6.61 -14.91 0.12
CA VAL A 143 -8.02 -14.50 0.02
C VAL A 143 -8.66 -14.59 1.39
N GLY A 144 -9.21 -13.46 1.85
CA GLY A 144 -9.87 -13.33 3.15
C GLY A 144 -11.38 -13.26 3.04
N ARG A 145 -12.09 -13.88 3.99
CA ARG A 145 -13.55 -13.86 4.10
C ARG A 145 -14.03 -12.66 4.94
N PHE A 146 -14.81 -11.77 4.32
CA PHE A 146 -15.45 -10.59 4.94
C PHE A 146 -16.97 -10.63 4.72
N GLY A 147 -17.68 -11.18 5.71
CA GLY A 147 -19.10 -11.53 5.55
C GLY A 147 -19.26 -12.60 4.47
N ASN A 148 -20.14 -12.36 3.50
CA ASN A 148 -20.34 -13.25 2.34
C ASN A 148 -19.42 -12.89 1.15
N SER A 149 -18.38 -12.09 1.37
CA SER A 149 -17.46 -11.64 0.32
C SER A 149 -16.06 -12.21 0.52
N ASP A 150 -15.49 -12.76 -0.55
CA ASP A 150 -14.09 -13.15 -0.62
C ASP A 150 -13.31 -12.03 -1.28
N LEU A 151 -12.26 -11.56 -0.62
CA LEU A 151 -11.43 -10.45 -1.08
C LEU A 151 -9.98 -10.91 -1.15
N ALA A 152 -9.35 -10.76 -2.32
CA ALA A 152 -7.91 -10.91 -2.45
C ALA A 152 -7.19 -9.85 -1.61
N ILE A 153 -6.20 -10.26 -0.83
CA ILE A 153 -5.48 -9.43 0.12
C ILE A 153 -4.22 -8.88 -0.54
N PHE A 154 -4.08 -7.56 -0.53
CA PHE A 154 -2.89 -6.85 -1.01
C PHE A 154 -2.37 -5.94 0.09
N TYR A 155 -1.05 -5.95 0.27
CA TYR A 155 -0.38 -4.95 1.08
C TYR A 155 0.14 -3.83 0.19
N ASP A 156 0.15 -2.60 0.71
CA ASP A 156 0.66 -1.45 -0.05
C ASP A 156 2.14 -1.65 -0.43
N ASN A 157 2.38 -1.76 -1.73
CA ASN A 157 3.69 -2.07 -2.30
C ASN A 157 4.77 -0.99 -1.96
N PRO A 158 4.50 0.32 -2.08
CA PRO A 158 5.37 1.36 -1.52
C PRO A 158 5.74 1.17 -0.04
N HIS A 159 4.80 0.79 0.82
CA HIS A 159 5.10 0.47 2.21
C HIS A 159 5.97 -0.76 2.38
N LEU A 160 5.73 -1.83 1.60
CA LEU A 160 6.57 -3.03 1.59
C LEU A 160 8.03 -2.68 1.24
N LEU A 161 8.27 -1.95 0.15
CA LEU A 161 9.63 -1.61 -0.28
C LEU A 161 10.38 -0.78 0.78
N LYS A 162 9.68 0.19 1.41
CA LYS A 162 10.25 0.98 2.52
C LYS A 162 10.66 0.11 3.70
N ASN A 163 9.81 -0.84 4.08
CA ASN A 163 10.07 -1.74 5.20
C ASN A 163 11.23 -2.68 4.86
N THR A 164 11.28 -3.23 3.65
CA THR A 164 12.40 -4.05 3.17
C THR A 164 13.71 -3.30 3.20
N LYS A 165 13.77 -2.07 2.67
CA LYS A 165 14.97 -1.23 2.79
C LYS A 165 15.36 -1.04 4.25
N SER A 166 14.41 -0.68 5.11
CA SER A 166 14.67 -0.40 6.52
C SER A 166 15.19 -1.64 7.27
N MET A 167 14.73 -2.84 6.88
CA MET A 167 15.25 -4.10 7.41
C MET A 167 16.65 -4.38 6.89
N LEU A 168 16.91 -4.22 5.59
CA LEU A 168 18.22 -4.41 4.99
C LEU A 168 19.28 -3.46 5.59
N MET A 169 18.89 -2.23 5.91
CA MET A 169 19.76 -1.27 6.59
C MET A 169 20.18 -1.71 8.01
N LYS A 170 19.33 -2.46 8.70
CA LYS A 170 19.56 -2.90 10.09
C LYS A 170 20.19 -4.29 10.16
N TYR A 171 19.90 -5.13 9.19
CA TYR A 171 20.23 -6.56 9.18
C TYR A 171 20.61 -7.01 7.78
N ASN A 172 21.37 -8.10 7.70
CA ASN A 172 21.59 -8.76 6.43
C ASN A 172 20.31 -9.49 5.98
N ALA A 173 20.04 -9.47 4.68
CA ALA A 173 18.97 -10.28 4.08
C ALA A 173 19.56 -11.59 3.55
N VAL A 174 18.84 -12.70 3.74
CA VAL A 174 19.22 -14.01 3.23
C VAL A 174 18.18 -14.45 2.21
N LEU A 175 18.61 -14.73 0.98
CA LEU A 175 17.76 -15.26 -0.08
C LEU A 175 18.47 -16.46 -0.72
N ASN A 176 17.88 -17.64 -0.65
CA ASN A 176 18.44 -18.89 -1.21
C ASN A 176 19.89 -19.14 -0.78
N GLY A 177 20.20 -18.94 0.51
CA GLY A 177 21.55 -19.07 1.07
C GLY A 177 22.52 -17.93 0.76
N LYS A 178 22.12 -16.97 -0.08
CA LYS A 178 22.93 -15.78 -0.42
C LYS A 178 22.66 -14.65 0.54
N VAL A 179 23.71 -14.02 1.03
CA VAL A 179 23.64 -12.93 2.02
C VAL A 179 23.83 -11.59 1.34
N ALA A 180 22.81 -10.74 1.38
CA ALA A 180 22.90 -9.34 1.00
C ALA A 180 23.12 -8.46 2.24
N SER A 181 24.01 -7.49 2.09
CA SER A 181 24.31 -6.48 3.11
C SER A 181 24.10 -5.08 2.54
N PHE A 182 23.53 -4.20 3.36
CA PHE A 182 23.43 -2.77 3.04
C PHE A 182 24.80 -2.08 2.97
N SER A 183 25.82 -2.64 3.63
CA SER A 183 27.18 -2.08 3.56
C SER A 183 27.74 -2.06 2.13
N HIS A 184 27.31 -2.98 1.25
CA HIS A 184 27.67 -2.94 -0.17
C HIS A 184 27.09 -1.71 -0.88
N VAL A 185 25.86 -1.30 -0.52
CA VAL A 185 25.22 -0.09 -1.06
C VAL A 185 25.92 1.18 -0.55
N VAL A 186 26.33 1.17 0.72
CA VAL A 186 27.11 2.26 1.32
C VAL A 186 28.43 2.44 0.56
N LYS A 187 29.19 1.37 0.38
CA LYS A 187 30.47 1.40 -0.34
C LYS A 187 30.32 1.82 -1.80
N LEU A 188 29.27 1.34 -2.49
CA LEU A 188 28.94 1.81 -3.83
C LEU A 188 28.76 3.33 -3.86
N TYR A 189 27.98 3.89 -2.93
CA TYR A 189 27.78 5.33 -2.86
C TYR A 189 29.09 6.08 -2.61
N GLU A 190 29.96 5.59 -1.73
CA GLU A 190 31.25 6.22 -1.43
C GLU A 190 32.22 6.20 -2.63
N LEU A 191 32.21 5.12 -3.41
CA LEU A 191 32.99 5.00 -4.65
C LEU A 191 32.45 5.90 -5.76
N ASP A 192 31.13 6.04 -5.87
CA ASP A 192 30.46 6.74 -6.97
C ASP A 192 30.20 8.23 -6.70
N CYS A 193 30.13 8.68 -5.45
CA CYS A 193 29.61 10.02 -5.16
C CYS A 193 30.52 11.17 -5.66
N ASN A 194 31.80 10.88 -5.86
CA ASN A 194 32.80 11.85 -6.32
C ASN A 194 33.27 11.60 -7.78
N THR A 195 32.71 10.61 -8.47
CA THR A 195 33.08 10.32 -9.87
C THR A 195 32.34 11.24 -10.83
N ILE A 196 32.98 11.55 -11.96
CA ILE A 196 32.40 12.36 -13.04
C ILE A 196 32.69 11.64 -14.37
N PRO A 197 31.66 11.12 -15.07
CA PRO A 197 30.26 11.04 -14.65
C PRO A 197 30.02 10.02 -13.53
N ARG A 198 28.96 10.23 -12.74
CA ARG A 198 28.47 9.23 -11.78
C ARG A 198 27.75 8.10 -12.50
N LEU A 199 28.04 6.86 -12.10
CA LEU A 199 27.39 5.65 -12.56
C LEU A 199 25.97 5.53 -11.99
N VAL A 200 25.77 5.88 -10.71
CA VAL A 200 24.47 5.76 -10.03
C VAL A 200 23.99 7.13 -9.50
N PRO A 201 23.71 8.12 -10.37
CA PRO A 201 23.47 9.51 -9.97
C PRO A 201 22.22 9.71 -9.08
N ARG A 202 21.28 8.75 -9.09
CA ARG A 202 20.06 8.79 -8.26
C ARG A 202 20.29 8.28 -6.84
N LEU A 203 21.38 7.55 -6.59
CA LEU A 203 21.78 7.12 -5.26
C LEU A 203 22.46 8.30 -4.56
N SER A 204 21.70 9.01 -3.73
CA SER A 204 22.18 10.18 -2.99
C SER A 204 22.54 9.82 -1.55
N GLU A 205 23.28 10.72 -0.88
CA GLU A 205 23.61 10.60 0.54
C GLU A 205 22.38 10.25 1.40
N LYS A 206 21.26 10.93 1.17
CA LYS A 206 19.99 10.72 1.90
C LYS A 206 19.41 9.32 1.71
N CYS A 207 19.80 8.61 0.65
CA CYS A 207 19.38 7.25 0.39
C CYS A 207 20.14 6.25 1.28
N VAL A 208 21.38 6.56 1.65
CA VAL A 208 22.30 5.70 2.41
C VAL A 208 22.34 6.08 3.89
N TYR A 209 22.32 7.39 4.16
CA TYR A 209 22.38 8.01 5.48
C TYR A 209 21.09 8.81 5.74
N PRO A 210 19.95 8.14 5.98
CA PRO A 210 18.70 8.83 6.24
C PRO A 210 18.74 9.52 7.61
N ALA A 211 18.37 10.80 7.63
CA ALA A 211 18.17 11.54 8.88
C ALA A 211 17.05 10.90 9.73
N PRO A 212 17.06 11.09 11.06
CA PRO A 212 15.94 10.71 11.92
C PRO A 212 14.62 11.21 11.33
N PHE A 213 13.57 10.39 11.38
CA PHE A 213 12.23 10.66 10.82
C PHE A 213 12.10 10.71 9.28
N ARG A 214 13.19 10.51 8.51
CA ARG A 214 13.13 10.40 7.02
C ARG A 214 13.02 8.98 6.49
N ALA A 215 12.95 7.98 7.36
CA ALA A 215 12.74 6.57 7.02
C ALA A 215 11.43 6.31 6.22
N MET A 216 10.50 7.27 6.18
CA MET A 216 9.20 7.15 5.54
C MET A 216 9.18 7.55 4.04
N ASN A 217 10.33 7.91 3.44
CA ASN A 217 10.37 8.38 2.06
C ASN A 217 10.47 7.23 1.04
N VAL A 218 9.36 6.94 0.35
CA VAL A 218 9.28 5.90 -0.70
C VAL A 218 10.30 6.16 -1.81
N ALA A 219 10.49 7.40 -2.25
CA ALA A 219 11.40 7.71 -3.35
C ALA A 219 12.86 7.35 -3.02
N GLN A 220 13.27 7.49 -1.76
CA GLN A 220 14.58 7.02 -1.32
C GLN A 220 14.68 5.49 -1.32
N ALA A 221 13.60 4.79 -0.96
CA ALA A 221 13.58 3.33 -1.03
C ALA A 221 13.71 2.82 -2.47
N VAL A 222 12.93 3.40 -3.38
CA VAL A 222 12.98 3.09 -4.83
C VAL A 222 14.38 3.34 -5.39
N ARG A 223 15.01 4.47 -5.08
CA ARG A 223 16.36 4.77 -5.58
C ARG A 223 17.42 3.81 -5.03
N THR A 224 17.36 3.51 -3.73
CA THR A 224 18.28 2.57 -3.06
C THR A 224 18.14 1.14 -3.59
N MET A 225 16.91 0.70 -3.84
CA MET A 225 16.60 -0.68 -4.24
C MET A 225 16.24 -0.76 -5.72
N SER A 226 16.99 -0.06 -6.57
CA SER A 226 16.76 0.01 -8.00
C SER A 226 17.70 -0.90 -8.79
N GLY A 227 17.31 -1.28 -10.01
CA GLY A 227 18.18 -1.96 -10.97
C GLY A 227 19.47 -1.18 -11.21
N SER A 228 19.41 0.15 -11.36
CA SER A 228 20.61 0.98 -11.53
C SER A 228 21.60 0.90 -10.36
N THR A 229 21.12 0.68 -9.13
CA THR A 229 22.01 0.45 -7.97
C THR A 229 22.59 -0.95 -7.99
N ALA A 230 21.83 -1.96 -8.45
CA ALA A 230 22.35 -3.30 -8.67
C ALA A 230 23.46 -3.31 -9.74
N ASP A 231 23.22 -2.66 -10.89
CA ASP A 231 24.18 -2.55 -11.99
C ASP A 231 25.47 -1.84 -11.54
N GLY A 232 25.35 -0.80 -10.70
CA GLY A 232 26.50 -0.13 -10.12
C GLY A 232 27.32 -1.02 -9.18
N ILE A 233 26.66 -1.90 -8.40
CA ILE A 233 27.37 -2.88 -7.57
C ILE A 233 28.13 -3.87 -8.47
N GLU A 234 27.48 -4.42 -9.50
CA GLU A 234 28.09 -5.38 -10.43
C GLU A 234 29.31 -4.79 -11.11
N TYR A 235 29.21 -3.57 -11.63
CA TYR A 235 30.35 -2.86 -12.22
C TYR A 235 31.55 -2.77 -11.27
N HIS A 236 31.32 -2.34 -10.02
CA HIS A 236 32.42 -2.21 -9.06
C HIS A 236 32.94 -3.56 -8.54
N VAL A 237 32.18 -4.65 -8.66
CA VAL A 237 32.71 -6.01 -8.43
C VAL A 237 33.63 -6.41 -9.56
N ASP A 238 33.23 -6.19 -10.81
CA ASP A 238 34.03 -6.53 -12.00
C ASP A 238 35.35 -5.76 -12.04
N GLU A 239 35.33 -4.49 -11.62
CA GLU A 239 36.54 -3.65 -11.46
C GLU A 239 37.36 -3.98 -10.19
N GLY A 240 36.95 -4.96 -9.38
CA GLY A 240 37.66 -5.38 -8.16
C GLY A 240 37.57 -4.40 -6.98
N ASN A 241 36.70 -3.38 -7.06
CA ASN A 241 36.49 -2.38 -6.01
C ASN A 241 35.52 -2.85 -4.90
N LEU A 242 34.66 -3.82 -5.21
CA LEU A 242 33.75 -4.48 -4.27
C LEU A 242 33.99 -5.99 -4.25
N PRO A 243 33.75 -6.66 -3.11
CA PRO A 243 33.91 -8.11 -3.01
C PRO A 243 32.85 -8.84 -3.84
N LEU A 244 33.16 -10.06 -4.30
CA LEU A 244 32.20 -10.93 -5.02
C LEU A 244 30.89 -11.16 -4.25
N SER A 245 30.93 -11.14 -2.90
CA SER A 245 29.73 -11.24 -2.07
C SER A 245 28.72 -10.10 -2.29
N ALA A 246 29.14 -8.98 -2.87
CA ALA A 246 28.27 -7.86 -3.21
C ALA A 246 27.29 -8.20 -4.35
N LEU A 247 27.61 -9.17 -5.21
CA LEU A 247 26.69 -9.67 -6.24
C LEU A 247 25.38 -10.21 -5.65
N HIS A 248 25.42 -10.76 -4.43
CA HIS A 248 24.22 -11.17 -3.72
C HIS A 248 23.32 -9.97 -3.35
N THR A 249 23.92 -8.84 -2.95
CA THR A 249 23.17 -7.60 -2.76
C THR A 249 22.56 -7.14 -4.07
N ALA A 250 23.33 -7.09 -5.17
CA ALA A 250 22.82 -6.69 -6.49
C ALA A 250 21.61 -7.53 -6.91
N GLN A 251 21.68 -8.86 -6.76
CA GLN A 251 20.59 -9.77 -7.07
C GLN A 251 19.31 -9.44 -6.27
N ILE A 252 19.42 -9.20 -4.96
CA ILE A 252 18.27 -8.86 -4.11
C ILE A 252 17.69 -7.49 -4.49
N LEU A 253 18.52 -6.49 -4.77
CA LEU A 253 18.03 -5.17 -5.19
C LEU A 253 17.24 -5.26 -6.49
N ARG A 254 17.76 -5.99 -7.49
CA ARG A 254 17.09 -6.20 -8.77
C ARG A 254 15.77 -6.96 -8.63
N PHE A 255 15.73 -7.97 -7.75
CA PHE A 255 14.49 -8.70 -7.45
C PHE A 255 13.39 -7.77 -6.93
N PHE A 256 13.71 -6.91 -5.96
CA PHE A 256 12.72 -5.97 -5.41
C PHE A 256 12.34 -4.85 -6.38
N ASP A 257 13.26 -4.39 -7.23
CA ASP A 257 12.98 -3.42 -8.30
C ASP A 257 11.94 -3.97 -9.29
N GLN A 258 12.16 -5.20 -9.77
CA GLN A 258 11.24 -5.88 -10.70
C GLN A 258 9.86 -6.10 -10.10
N ILE A 259 9.79 -6.54 -8.83
CA ILE A 259 8.51 -6.67 -8.12
C ILE A 259 7.83 -5.31 -8.03
N PHE A 260 8.56 -4.27 -7.62
CA PHE A 260 8.00 -2.95 -7.44
C PHE A 260 7.42 -2.39 -8.74
N ASP A 261 8.12 -2.54 -9.85
CA ASP A 261 7.68 -2.10 -11.18
C ASP A 261 6.48 -2.91 -11.69
N THR A 262 6.44 -4.22 -11.43
CA THR A 262 5.31 -5.08 -11.80
C THR A 262 4.02 -4.60 -11.16
N PHE A 263 4.05 -4.35 -9.85
CA PHE A 263 2.88 -3.89 -9.08
C PHE A 263 2.52 -2.41 -9.33
N ASN A 264 3.43 -1.61 -9.87
CA ASN A 264 3.20 -0.19 -10.19
C ASN A 264 3.06 0.10 -11.69
N SER A 265 3.01 -0.94 -12.51
CA SER A 265 2.81 -0.80 -13.95
C SER A 265 1.52 -0.02 -14.25
N LYS A 266 1.61 0.88 -15.23
CA LYS A 266 0.47 1.66 -15.75
C LYS A 266 0.31 1.27 -17.22
N ASP A 267 -0.92 1.27 -17.72
CA ASP A 267 -1.29 0.93 -19.12
C ASP A 267 -0.63 1.81 -20.22
N GLY A 268 0.45 2.54 -19.92
CA GLY A 268 1.18 3.42 -20.84
C GLY A 268 2.70 3.23 -20.85
N GLY A 269 3.24 2.15 -20.29
CA GLY A 269 4.67 1.83 -20.38
C GLY A 269 4.88 0.31 -20.50
N ASN A 270 5.71 -0.09 -21.46
CA ASN A 270 6.04 -1.47 -21.85
C ASN A 270 5.79 -2.51 -20.75
N SER A 271 4.92 -3.48 -21.06
CA SER A 271 4.71 -4.68 -20.29
C SER A 271 6.03 -5.41 -20.09
N VAL A 272 6.60 -5.29 -18.89
CA VAL A 272 7.69 -6.16 -18.45
C VAL A 272 7.12 -7.57 -18.36
N LYS A 273 7.56 -8.46 -19.26
CA LYS A 273 7.35 -9.90 -19.11
C LYS A 273 8.17 -10.34 -17.91
N VAL A 274 7.50 -10.55 -16.77
CA VAL A 274 8.12 -11.26 -15.66
C VAL A 274 7.96 -12.75 -15.93
N ILE A 275 9.05 -13.40 -16.31
CA ILE A 275 9.15 -14.86 -16.31
C ILE A 275 9.58 -15.22 -14.89
N PHE A 276 8.65 -15.74 -14.08
CA PHE A 276 9.00 -16.44 -12.86
C PHE A 276 9.26 -17.89 -13.23
N ASP A 277 10.53 -18.24 -13.43
CA ASP A 277 10.94 -19.64 -13.31
C ASP A 277 11.06 -19.93 -11.81
N MET A 278 10.05 -20.61 -11.27
CA MET A 278 10.14 -21.26 -9.96
C MET A 278 10.47 -22.73 -10.24
N GLU A 279 11.72 -23.12 -10.00
CA GLU A 279 12.09 -24.51 -9.69
C GLU A 279 11.81 -24.81 -8.22
#